data_AF-A0A0M7A5G7-F1
#
_entry.id   AF-A0A0M7A5G7-F1
#
_cell.length_a   1.000
_cell.length_b   1.000
_cell.length_c   1.000
_cell.angle_alpha   90.00
_cell.angle_beta   90.00
_cell.angle_gamma   90.00
#
_symmetry.space_group_name_H-M   'P 1'
#
loop_
_entity.id
_entity.type
_entity.pdbx_description
1 polymer ?
#
loop_
_entity_poly.entity_id
_entity_poly.type
_entity_poly.pdbx_seq_one_letter_code
_entity_poly.pdbx_strand_id
1 'polypeptide(L)'
;MSEPTPAPAWQTILISLVLTGALVAVAYYVWIYANIGVRQSDYTKGTLLTDLRFFVGLLAVFLALTVLDRIINFVKSKISGEH
;
A
#
# COMPACT_ATOMS: atom_id res chain seq x y z
N MET A 1 13.20 28.21 -25.94
CA MET A 1 12.44 27.32 -25.03
C MET A 1 13.22 26.01 -24.98
N SER A 2 13.78 25.66 -23.83
CA SER A 2 14.50 24.38 -23.68
C SER A 2 13.47 23.28 -23.52
N GLU A 3 13.41 22.34 -24.46
CA GLU A 3 12.54 21.17 -24.35
C GLU A 3 12.97 20.34 -23.13
N PRO A 4 12.02 19.88 -22.29
CA PRO A 4 12.35 19.02 -21.16
C PRO A 4 12.87 17.68 -21.71
N THR A 5 14.14 17.38 -21.46
CA THR A 5 14.74 16.09 -21.81
C THR A 5 13.89 14.96 -21.22
N PRO A 6 13.36 14.03 -22.05
CA PRO A 6 12.58 12.91 -21.55
C PRO A 6 13.41 12.12 -20.54
N ALA A 7 12.85 11.89 -19.35
CA ALA A 7 13.52 11.08 -18.34
C ALA A 7 13.84 9.69 -18.94
N PRO A 8 15.03 9.13 -18.66
CA PRO A 8 15.44 7.86 -19.25
C PRO A 8 14.46 6.73 -18.90
N ALA A 9 14.05 5.93 -19.87
CA ALA A 9 13.08 4.83 -19.67
C ALA A 9 13.52 3.83 -18.57
N TRP A 10 14.83 3.58 -18.43
CA TRP A 10 15.38 2.70 -17.38
C TRP A 10 15.14 3.25 -15.97
N GLN A 11 15.14 4.57 -15.81
CA GLN A 11 14.91 5.22 -14.52
C GLN A 11 13.45 5.05 -14.11
N THR A 12 12.51 5.22 -15.04
CA THR A 12 11.08 4.96 -14.82
C THR A 12 10.82 3.51 -14.42
N ILE A 13 11.48 2.55 -15.08
CA ILE A 13 11.36 1.12 -14.77
C ILE A 13 11.91 0.80 -13.38
N LEU A 14 13.06 1.36 -13.00
CA LEU A 14 13.62 1.14 -11.66
C LEU A 14 12.72 1.76 -10.58
N ILE A 15 12.21 2.97 -10.80
CA ILE A 15 11.33 3.64 -9.84
C ILE A 15 10.04 2.82 -9.67
N SER A 16 9.42 2.37 -10.77
CA SER A 16 8.21 1.56 -10.69
C SER A 16 8.45 0.22 -10.00
N LEU A 17 9.59 -0.42 -10.22
CA LEU A 17 9.97 -1.66 -9.54
C LEU A 17 10.15 -1.46 -8.04
N VAL A 18 10.84 -0.39 -7.63
CA VAL A 18 11.04 -0.06 -6.21
C VAL A 18 9.71 0.29 -5.54
N LEU A 19 8.86 1.10 -6.18
CA LEU A 19 7.53 1.43 -5.66
C LEU A 19 6.69 0.17 -5.51
N THR A 20 6.68 -0.68 -6.53
CA THR A 20 5.91 -1.93 -6.51
C THR A 20 6.39 -2.85 -5.38
N GLY A 21 7.71 -2.99 -5.22
CA GLY A 21 8.29 -3.75 -4.11
C GLY A 21 7.90 -3.18 -2.74
N ALA A 22 7.92 -1.85 -2.58
CA ALA A 22 7.51 -1.20 -1.34
C ALA A 22 6.02 -1.42 -1.04
N LEU A 23 5.14 -1.32 -2.03
CA LEU A 23 3.70 -1.58 -1.88
C LEU A 23 3.43 -3.04 -1.50
N VAL A 24 4.12 -3.98 -2.14
CA VAL A 24 4.04 -5.41 -1.82
C VAL A 24 4.52 -5.68 -0.39
N ALA A 25 5.62 -5.07 0.04
CA ALA A 25 6.12 -5.21 1.39
C ALA A 25 5.12 -4.67 2.43
N VAL A 26 4.58 -3.46 2.20
CA VAL A 26 3.55 -2.88 3.08
C VAL A 26 2.32 -3.78 3.14
N ALA A 27 1.83 -4.25 1.99
CA ALA A 27 0.71 -5.17 1.94
C ALA A 27 0.98 -6.48 2.72
N TYR A 28 2.18 -7.05 2.57
CA TYR A 28 2.58 -8.27 3.27
C TYR A 28 2.64 -8.08 4.79
N TYR A 29 3.26 -6.99 5.26
CA TYR A 29 3.30 -6.67 6.68
C TYR A 29 1.91 -6.43 7.26
N VAL A 30 1.09 -5.64 6.58
CA VAL A 30 -0.29 -5.35 7.00
C VAL A 30 -1.11 -6.65 7.06
N TRP A 31 -0.96 -7.52 6.07
CA TRP A 31 -1.60 -8.83 6.06
C TRP A 31 -1.19 -9.69 7.27
N ILE A 32 0.10 -9.78 7.56
CA ILE A 32 0.60 -10.54 8.71
C ILE A 32 0.06 -9.97 10.02
N TYR A 33 0.17 -8.66 10.23
CA TYR A 33 -0.30 -8.04 11.48
C TYR A 33 -1.81 -8.15 11.65
N ALA A 34 -2.59 -7.99 10.57
CA ALA A 34 -4.03 -8.21 10.60
C ALA A 34 -4.37 -9.67 10.96
N ASN A 35 -3.69 -10.65 10.36
CA ASN A 35 -3.91 -12.06 10.68
C ASN A 35 -3.48 -12.41 12.11
N ILE A 36 -2.40 -11.83 12.63
CA ILE A 36 -1.97 -12.00 14.02
C ILE A 36 -3.02 -11.43 14.98
N GLY A 37 -3.53 -10.23 14.70
CA GLY A 37 -4.59 -9.60 15.50
C GLY A 37 -5.86 -10.45 15.55
N VAL A 38 -6.29 -10.99 14.40
CA VAL A 38 -7.45 -11.88 14.33
C VAL A 38 -7.19 -13.23 15.03
N ARG A 39 -5.94 -13.72 15.03
CA ARG A 39 -5.57 -14.98 15.68
C ARG A 39 -5.46 -14.86 17.20
N GLN A 40 -5.16 -13.66 17.72
CA GLN A 40 -5.16 -13.37 19.17
C GLN A 40 -6.56 -13.19 19.74
N SER A 41 -7.54 -12.79 18.93
CA SER A 41 -8.95 -12.87 19.32
C SER A 41 -9.37 -14.35 19.41
N ASP A 42 -9.35 -14.90 20.62
CA ASP A 42 -9.81 -16.27 20.94
C ASP A 42 -11.28 -16.54 20.54
N TYR A 43 -12.04 -15.52 20.14
CA TYR A 43 -13.41 -15.59 19.61
C TYR A 43 -13.53 -16.24 18.23
N THR A 44 -12.41 -16.55 17.57
CA THR A 44 -12.38 -16.89 16.13
C THR A 44 -12.13 -18.37 15.84
N LYS A 45 -12.02 -19.21 16.87
CA LYS A 45 -11.80 -20.65 16.72
C LYS A 45 -13.10 -21.36 16.33
N GLY A 46 -13.36 -21.49 15.02
CA GLY A 46 -14.25 -22.54 14.49
C GLY A 46 -15.46 -22.12 13.64
N THR A 47 -15.62 -20.84 13.28
CA THR A 47 -16.76 -20.38 12.45
C THR A 47 -16.34 -19.30 11.43
N LEU A 48 -17.28 -18.92 10.54
CA LEU A 48 -17.23 -17.94 9.41
C LEU A 48 -16.20 -16.80 9.44
N LEU A 49 -15.76 -16.39 10.62
CA LEU A 49 -14.68 -15.43 10.83
C LEU A 49 -13.31 -15.89 10.26
N THR A 50 -13.11 -17.19 10.06
CA THR A 50 -11.93 -17.72 9.35
C THR A 50 -11.91 -17.34 7.87
N ASP A 51 -13.07 -17.12 7.27
CA ASP A 51 -13.20 -16.60 5.90
C ASP A 51 -13.13 -15.05 5.93
N LEU A 52 -13.71 -14.44 6.98
CA LEU A 52 -13.63 -13.00 7.20
C LEU A 52 -12.20 -12.50 7.42
N ARG A 53 -11.27 -13.29 7.97
CA ARG A 53 -9.84 -12.88 8.10
C ARG A 53 -9.20 -12.56 6.76
N PHE A 54 -9.62 -13.24 5.68
CA PHE A 54 -9.13 -12.97 4.33
C PHE A 54 -9.64 -11.61 3.85
N PHE A 55 -10.93 -11.32 4.07
CA PHE A 55 -11.53 -10.01 3.78
C PHE A 55 -10.97 -8.89 4.66
N VAL A 56 -10.69 -9.14 5.95
CA VAL A 56 -10.08 -8.18 6.87
C VAL A 56 -8.63 -7.90 6.47
N GLY A 57 -7.88 -8.93 6.07
CA GLY A 57 -6.54 -8.76 5.51
C GLY A 57 -6.57 -7.94 4.22
N LEU A 58 -7.49 -8.22 3.29
CA LEU A 58 -7.66 -7.45 2.07
C LEU A 58 -8.10 -6.00 2.34
N LEU A 59 -9.03 -5.80 3.28
CA LEU A 59 -9.48 -4.48 3.72
C LEU A 59 -8.34 -3.69 4.34
N ALA A 60 -7.53 -4.32 5.19
CA ALA A 60 -6.38 -3.68 5.81
C ALA A 60 -5.34 -3.27 4.78
N VAL A 61 -5.03 -4.16 3.81
CA VAL A 61 -4.14 -3.84 2.67
C VAL A 61 -4.71 -2.68 1.86
N PHE A 62 -6.01 -2.72 1.52
CA PHE A 62 -6.68 -1.66 0.78
C PHE A 62 -6.59 -0.32 1.52
N LEU A 63 -6.87 -0.30 2.83
CA LEU A 63 -6.78 0.91 3.64
C LEU A 63 -5.34 1.43 3.72
N ALA A 64 -4.36 0.56 3.91
CA ALA A 64 -2.95 0.95 3.97
C ALA A 64 -2.48 1.56 2.64
N LEU A 65 -2.80 0.92 1.51
CA LEU A 65 -2.50 1.44 0.18
C LEU A 65 -3.24 2.76 -0.09
N THR A 66 -4.51 2.88 0.35
CA THR A 66 -5.29 4.12 0.23
C THR A 66 -4.67 5.27 1.03
N VAL A 67 -4.25 5.01 2.27
CA VAL A 67 -3.58 6.01 3.11
C VAL A 67 -2.24 6.40 2.47
N LEU A 68 -1.49 5.44 1.96
CA LEU A 68 -0.22 5.70 1.30
C LEU A 68 -0.40 6.55 0.03
N ASP A 69 -1.39 6.23 -0.80
CA ASP A 69 -1.75 7.03 -1.97
C ASP A 69 -2.14 8.46 -1.58
N ARG A 70 -2.91 8.62 -0.49
CA ARG A 70 -3.27 9.93 0.05
C ARG A 70 -2.06 10.71 0.55
N ILE A 71 -1.09 10.06 1.19
CA ILE A 71 0.18 10.68 1.61
C ILE A 71 0.99 11.10 0.38
N ILE A 72 1.10 10.24 -0.63
CA ILE A 72 1.82 10.55 -1.88
C ILE A 72 1.17 11.76 -2.56
N ASN A 73 -0.15 11.78 -2.69
CA ASN A 73 -0.89 12.89 -3.28
C ASN A 73 -0.76 14.18 -2.45
N PHE A 74 -0.74 14.08 -1.12
CA PHE A 74 -0.51 15.23 -0.23
C PHE A 74 0.93 15.77 -0.35
N VAL A 75 1.93 14.90 -0.41
CA VAL A 75 3.33 15.30 -0.63
C VAL A 75 3.48 15.91 -2.02
N LYS A 76 2.85 15.32 -3.04
CA LYS A 76 2.84 15.85 -4.40
C LYS A 76 2.21 17.24 -4.46
N SER A 77 1.03 17.46 -3.85
CA SER A 77 0.39 18.78 -3.85
C SER A 77 1.24 19.83 -3.11
N LYS A 78 1.86 19.44 -1.99
CA LYS A 78 2.70 20.33 -1.20
C LYS A 78 4.02 20.70 -1.86
N ILE A 79 4.60 19.79 -2.67
CA ILE A 79 5.81 20.05 -3.45
C ILE A 79 5.48 20.78 -4.76
N SER A 80 4.34 20.49 -5.39
CA SER A 80 3.92 21.11 -6.65
C SER A 80 3.50 22.58 -6.47
N GLY A 81 3.18 23.01 -5.24
CA GLY A 81 2.82 24.41 -4.97
C GLY A 81 1.56 24.88 -5.69
N GLU A 82 0.72 23.95 -6.17
CA GLU A 82 -0.58 24.30 -6.76
C GLU A 82 -1.58 24.56 -5.62
N HIS A 83 -1.84 25.85 -5.44
CA HIS A 83 -3.05 26.39 -4.83
C HIS A 83 -4.28 26.04 -5.66
#